data_AF-A0A251NLU4-F1
#
_entry.id   AF-A0A251NLU4-F1
#
_cell.length_a   1.000
_cell.length_b   1.000
_cell.length_c   1.000
_cell.angle_alpha   90.00
_cell.angle_beta   90.00
_cell.angle_gamma   90.00
#
_symmetry.space_group_name_H-M   'P 1'
#
loop_
_entity.id
_entity.type
_entity.pdbx_description
1 polymer ?
#
loop_
_entity_poly.entity_id
_entity_poly.type
_entity_poly.pdbx_seq_one_letter_code
_entity_poly.pdbx_strand_id
1 'polypeptide(L)'
;MPTWSLERHGIFLKCVNLAEVEREYRDPSFSILATDVKCAACQAFLGYKIRRVEDPTIEFPKEGQFVMFLHQLDAAFQVHANDAAPP
;
A
#
# COMPACT_ATOMS: atom_id res chain seq x y z
N MET A 1 25.36 -8.51 -10.84
CA MET A 1 24.44 -7.40 -11.16
C MET A 1 23.17 -7.65 -10.36
N PRO A 2 22.66 -6.70 -9.57
CA PRO A 2 21.41 -6.94 -8.85
C PRO A 2 20.29 -7.05 -9.90
N THR A 3 19.66 -8.22 -9.96
CA THR A 3 18.40 -8.43 -10.68
C THR A 3 17.32 -7.68 -9.93
N TRP A 4 17.05 -6.45 -10.33
CA TRP A 4 15.83 -5.76 -9.92
C TRP A 4 14.68 -6.52 -10.55
N SER A 5 13.95 -7.32 -9.77
CA SER A 5 12.65 -7.81 -10.20
C SER A 5 11.81 -6.59 -10.56
N LEU A 6 11.29 -6.53 -11.79
CA LEU A 6 10.25 -5.58 -12.17
C LEU A 6 8.97 -6.00 -11.43
N GLU A 7 8.97 -5.80 -10.12
CA GLU A 7 7.78 -6.03 -9.31
C GLU A 7 6.72 -5.07 -9.80
N ARG A 8 5.57 -5.64 -10.19
CA ARG A 8 4.46 -4.84 -10.67
C ARG A 8 3.79 -4.20 -9.46
N HIS A 9 3.68 -2.88 -9.52
CA HIS A 9 2.99 -2.07 -8.52
C HIS A 9 1.74 -1.48 -9.15
N GLY A 10 0.64 -1.53 -8.42
CA GLY A 10 -0.58 -0.80 -8.77
C GLY A 10 -0.68 0.46 -7.93
N ILE A 11 -1.10 1.57 -8.56
CA ILE A 11 -1.45 2.80 -7.85
C ILE A 11 -2.97 2.89 -7.78
N PHE A 12 -3.50 2.95 -6.56
CA PHE A 12 -4.93 2.97 -6.29
C PHE A 12 -5.29 4.24 -5.52
N LEU A 13 -6.42 4.86 -5.88
CA LEU A 13 -6.93 6.04 -5.18
C LEU A 13 -7.72 5.66 -3.91
N LYS A 14 -8.32 4.46 -3.91
CA LYS A 14 -9.17 3.99 -2.82
C LYS A 14 -8.96 2.51 -2.57
N CYS A 15 -8.67 2.18 -1.32
CA CYS A 15 -8.54 0.82 -0.83
C CYS A 15 -9.35 0.65 0.46
N VAL A 16 -9.91 -0.53 0.69
CA VAL A 16 -10.72 -0.87 1.88
C VAL A 16 -10.12 -2.10 2.58
N ASN A 17 -10.55 -2.37 3.82
CA ASN A 17 -10.06 -3.49 4.65
C ASN A 17 -8.55 -3.47 4.87
N LEU A 18 -8.01 -2.27 5.09
CA LEU A 18 -6.59 -2.05 5.37
C LEU A 18 -6.36 -1.72 6.84
N ALA A 19 -5.25 -2.22 7.39
CA ALA A 19 -4.67 -1.75 8.64
C ALA A 19 -3.43 -0.89 8.30
N GLU A 20 -3.45 0.38 8.70
CA GLU A 20 -2.29 1.26 8.60
C GLU A 20 -1.35 0.98 9.76
N VAL A 21 -0.08 0.73 9.48
CA VAL A 21 0.97 0.63 10.50
C VAL A 21 1.75 1.92 10.44
N GLU A 22 1.71 2.71 11.51
CA GLU A 22 2.42 3.98 11.62
C GLU A 22 3.94 3.75 11.61
N ARG A 23 4.46 3.63 10.39
CA ARG A 23 5.87 3.74 10.10
C ARG A 23 6.02 4.75 9.00
N GLU A 24 6.42 5.95 9.39
CA GLU A 24 6.58 7.08 8.48
C GLU A 24 7.95 7.02 7.85
N TYR A 25 7.98 6.89 6.53
CA TYR A 25 9.19 7.08 5.74
C TYR A 25 9.16 8.48 5.16
N ARG A 26 10.09 9.32 5.65
CA ARG A 26 10.31 10.67 5.13
C ARG A 26 11.63 10.68 4.37
N ASP A 27 11.57 10.81 3.06
CA ASP A 27 12.76 11.13 2.27
C ASP A 27 13.00 12.64 2.38
N PRO A 28 14.16 13.13 2.85
CA PRO A 28 14.43 14.57 2.94
C PRO A 28 14.44 15.29 1.58
N SER A 29 14.52 14.55 0.47
CA SER A 29 14.51 15.06 -0.91
C SER A 29 13.10 15.20 -1.50
N PHE A 30 12.11 14.55 -0.89
CA PHE A 30 10.72 14.56 -1.36
C PHE A 30 9.75 14.85 -0.21
N SER A 31 8.81 15.76 -0.41
CA SER A 31 7.70 16.02 0.52
C SER A 31 6.66 14.89 0.49
N ILE A 32 7.11 13.64 0.60
CA ILE A 32 6.31 12.44 0.52
C ILE A 32 6.51 11.66 1.81
N LEU A 33 5.40 11.33 2.45
CA LEU A 33 5.29 10.46 3.61
C LEU A 33 4.63 9.17 3.15
N ALA A 34 5.36 8.06 3.29
CA ALA A 34 4.82 6.73 3.05
C ALA A 34 4.54 6.05 4.38
N THR A 35 3.40 5.37 4.48
CA THR A 35 2.96 4.57 5.63
C THR A 35 2.73 3.14 5.20
N ASP A 36 3.20 2.17 5.97
CA ASP A 36 2.97 0.75 5.67
C ASP A 36 1.47 0.42 5.75
N VAL A 37 1.01 -0.36 4.77
CA VAL A 37 -0.37 -0.82 4.65
C VAL A 37 -0.41 -2.33 4.67
N LYS A 38 -1.23 -2.88 5.57
CA LYS A 38 -1.46 -4.32 5.71
C LYS A 38 -2.92 -4.66 5.44
N CYS A 39 -3.19 -5.92 5.08
CA CYS A 39 -4.54 -6.46 5.11
C CYS A 39 -5.06 -6.46 6.55
N ALA A 40 -6.24 -5.91 6.80
CA ALA A 40 -6.83 -5.90 8.15
C ALA A 40 -7.10 -7.32 8.68
N ALA A 41 -7.45 -8.26 7.80
CA ALA A 41 -7.83 -9.62 8.17
C ALA A 41 -6.60 -10.52 8.42
N CYS A 42 -5.70 -10.66 7.44
CA CYS A 42 -4.56 -11.57 7.54
C CYS A 42 -3.24 -10.89 7.97
N GLN A 43 -3.24 -9.58 8.18
CA GLN A 43 -2.06 -8.79 8.54
C GLN A 43 -0.89 -8.87 7.54
N ALA A 44 -1.13 -9.42 6.34
CA ALA A 44 -0.16 -9.46 5.26
C ALA A 44 0.20 -8.04 4.82
N PHE A 45 1.47 -7.79 4.56
CA PHE A 45 1.94 -6.52 4.04
C PHE A 45 1.55 -6.39 2.56
N LEU A 46 0.83 -5.31 2.21
CA LEU A 46 0.30 -5.12 0.86
C LEU A 46 0.97 -3.98 0.11
N GLY A 47 1.59 -3.03 0.82
CA GLY A 47 2.27 -1.89 0.22
C GLY A 47 2.26 -0.66 1.09
N TYR A 48 2.16 0.50 0.46
CA TYR A 48 2.31 1.80 1.11
C TYR A 48 1.14 2.73 0.80
N LYS A 49 0.74 3.51 1.80
CA LYS A 49 -0.09 4.70 1.62
C LYS A 49 0.83 5.91 1.53
N ILE A 50 0.75 6.61 0.41
CA ILE A 50 1.55 7.80 0.13
C ILE A 50 0.70 9.04 0.38
N ARG A 51 1.21 9.93 1.21
CA ARG A 51 0.66 11.27 1.47
C ARG A 51 1.76 12.28 1.18
N ARG A 52 1.45 13.38 0.49
CA ARG A 52 2.40 14.48 0.39
C ARG A 52 2.35 15.31 1.66
N VAL A 53 3.52 15.58 2.25
CA VAL A 53 3.67 16.48 3.38
C VAL A 53 3.60 17.90 2.84
N GLU A 54 2.40 18.47 2.85
CA GLU A 54 2.00 19.85 2.55
C GLU A 54 3.07 20.78 1.94
N ASP A 55 2.96 21.00 0.64
CA ASP A 55 3.10 22.34 0.07
C ASP A 55 1.68 22.95 0.10
N PRO A 56 1.42 24.04 0.84
CA PRO A 56 0.08 24.63 0.99
C PRO A 56 -0.49 25.19 -0.33
N THR A 57 0.29 25.21 -1.42
CA THR A 57 -0.15 25.71 -2.73
C THR A 57 -0.74 24.64 -3.65
N ILE A 58 -0.66 23.35 -3.29
CA ILE A 58 -1.07 22.24 -4.15
C ILE A 58 -2.27 21.53 -3.53
N GLU A 59 -3.46 21.70 -4.12
CA GLU A 59 -4.65 20.90 -3.80
C GLU A 59 -4.42 19.43 -4.21
N PHE A 60 -3.85 18.64 -3.31
CA PHE A 60 -3.76 17.19 -3.50
C PHE A 60 -5.06 16.54 -3.00
N PRO A 61 -5.62 15.54 -3.71
CA PRO A 61 -6.79 14.83 -3.23
C PRO A 61 -6.52 14.26 -1.83
N LYS A 62 -7.43 14.57 -0.89
CA LYS A 62 -7.36 14.10 0.52
C LYS A 62 -7.36 12.58 0.63
N GLU A 63 -7.83 11.89 -0.40
CA GLU A 63 -7.73 10.44 -0.54
C GLU A 63 -6.29 10.09 -0.94
N GLY A 64 -5.48 9.69 0.04
CA GLY A 64 -4.07 9.31 -0.20
C GLY A 64 -3.91 8.25 -1.29
N GLN A 65 -2.80 8.29 -2.02
CA GLN A 65 -2.51 7.32 -3.07
C GLN A 65 -1.91 6.05 -2.46
N PHE A 66 -2.44 4.90 -2.80
CA PHE A 66 -1.94 3.60 -2.34
C PHE A 66 -1.07 2.97 -3.41
N VAL A 67 0.17 2.66 -3.08
CA VAL A 67 1.07 1.87 -3.92
C VAL A 67 1.08 0.46 -3.38
N MET A 68 0.46 -0.46 -4.12
CA MET A 68 0.28 -1.85 -3.69
C MET A 68 1.13 -2.79 -4.52
N PHE A 69 1.77 -3.75 -3.86
CA PHE A 69 2.51 -4.83 -4.51
C PHE A 69 1.51 -5.86 -5.04
N LEU A 70 1.40 -5.99 -6.37
CA LEU A 70 0.38 -6.85 -6.97
C LEU A 70 0.54 -8.32 -6.57
N HIS A 71 1.77 -8.78 -6.37
CA HIS A 71 2.05 -10.15 -5.92
C HIS A 71 1.58 -10.41 -4.48
N GLN A 72 1.64 -9.40 -3.59
CA GLN A 72 1.13 -9.52 -2.23
C GLN A 72 -0.40 -9.50 -2.20
N LEU A 73 -1.03 -8.73 -3.09
CA LEU A 73 -2.49 -8.73 -3.24
C LEU A 73 -3.01 -10.10 -3.68
N ASP A 74 -2.38 -10.73 -4.67
CA ASP A 74 -2.76 -12.07 -5.14
C ASP A 74 -2.57 -13.13 -4.04
N ALA A 75 -1.43 -13.09 -3.34
CA ALA A 75 -1.18 -13.99 -2.21
C ALA A 75 -2.22 -13.83 -1.08
N ALA A 76 -2.54 -12.59 -0.69
CA ALA A 76 -3.55 -12.32 0.32
C ALA A 76 -4.96 -12.75 -0.15
N PHE A 77 -5.27 -12.58 -1.43
CA PHE A 77 -6.52 -13.04 -2.02
C PHE A 77 -6.63 -14.57 -1.95
N GLN A 78 -5.58 -15.30 -2.30
CA GLN A 78 -5.58 -16.78 -2.24
C GLN A 78 -5.80 -17.31 -0.82
N VAL A 79 -5.22 -16.66 0.20
CA VAL A 79 -5.48 -17.01 1.61
C VAL A 79 -6.97 -16.88 1.93
N HIS A 80 -7.59 -15.74 1.58
CA HIS A 80 -9.00 -15.51 1.86
C HIS A 80 -9.96 -16.31 0.98
N ALA A 81 -9.58 -16.65 -0.26
CA ALA A 81 -10.36 -17.51 -1.14
C ALA A 81 -10.45 -18.94 -0.59
N ASN A 82 -9.37 -19.43 0.03
CA ASN A 82 -9.35 -20.74 0.68
C ASN A 82 -10.17 -20.77 1.97
N ASP A 83 -10.22 -19.66 2.73
CA ASP A 83 -11.07 -19.55 3.92
C ASP A 83 -12.58 -19.47 3.59
N ALA A 84 -12.92 -19.01 2.39
CA ALA A 84 -14.30 -18.89 1.92
C ALA A 84 -14.84 -20.15 1.22
N ALA A 85 -14.01 -21.19 1.03
CA ALA A 85 -14.47 -22.46 0.50
C ALA A 85 -15.31 -23.19 1.57
N PRO A 86 -16.58 -23.57 1.28
CA PRO A 86 -17.35 -24.37 2.20
C PRO A 86 -16.71 -25.75 2.39
N PRO A 87 -16.90 -26.40 3.56
CA PRO A 87 -16.40 -27.75 3.84
C PRO A 87 -16.99 -28.81 2.90
#